data_AF-A0A537CUU5-F1
#
_entry.id   AF-A0A537CUU5-F1
#
_cell.length_a   1.000
_cell.length_b   1.000
_cell.length_c   1.000
_cell.angle_alpha   90.00
_cell.angle_beta   90.00
_cell.angle_gamma   90.00
#
_symmetry.space_group_name_H-M   'P 1'
#
loop_
_entity.id
_entity.type
_entity.pdbx_description
1 polymer ?
#
loop_
_entity_poly.entity_id
_entity_poly.type
_entity_poly.pdbx_seq_one_letter_code
_entity_poly.pdbx_strand_id
1 'polypeptide(L)'
;MHDEKIKVRTESGQTIEVVVLNKRAEWIDVVLGEGIHNVKCQLIPTRNGMAYVGKVMGREIVYERSREQVQADIDRLNPALRKPRPR
;
A
#
# COMPACT_ATOMS: atom_id res chain seq x y z
N MET A 1 14.02 7.42 10.91
CA MET A 1 13.47 7.45 9.54
C MET A 1 13.36 5.99 9.13
N HIS A 2 12.21 5.36 9.41
CA HIS A 2 11.99 3.95 9.11
C HIS A 2 11.01 3.88 7.94
N ASP A 3 11.50 3.41 6.80
CA ASP A 3 10.66 3.13 5.64
C ASP A 3 9.74 1.94 5.96
N GLU A 4 8.43 2.17 5.91
CA GLU A 4 7.43 1.11 6.08
C GLU A 4 7.52 0.15 4.88
N LYS A 5 7.71 -1.15 5.13
CA LYS A 5 7.73 -2.18 4.10
C LYS A 5 6.52 -3.09 4.24
N ILE A 6 5.88 -3.41 3.13
CA ILE A 6 4.76 -4.37 3.07
C ILE A 6 5.06 -5.50 2.09
N LYS A 7 4.48 -6.67 2.35
CA LYS A 7 4.59 -7.84 1.50
C LYS A 7 3.42 -7.90 0.53
N VAL A 8 3.71 -7.95 -0.77
CA VAL A 8 2.72 -8.10 -1.83
C VAL A 8 2.94 -9.39 -2.58
N ARG A 9 1.86 -10.05 -2.99
CA ARG A 9 1.88 -11.24 -3.84
C ARG A 9 1.82 -10.82 -5.30
N THR A 10 2.72 -11.35 -6.12
CA THR A 10 2.68 -11.15 -7.57
C THR A 10 1.73 -12.14 -8.23
N GLU A 11 1.34 -11.86 -9.48
CA GLU A 11 0.65 -12.80 -10.37
C GLU A 11 1.21 -14.24 -10.32
N SER A 12 2.54 -14.39 -10.26
CA SER A 12 3.20 -15.70 -10.26
C SER A 12 3.13 -16.42 -8.90
N GLY A 13 2.45 -15.84 -7.91
CA GLY A 13 2.36 -16.36 -6.54
C GLY A 13 3.57 -16.03 -5.65
N GLN A 14 4.61 -15.39 -6.20
CA GLN A 14 5.77 -14.97 -5.43
C GLN A 14 5.41 -13.80 -4.53
N THR A 15 5.86 -13.83 -3.27
CA THR A 15 5.71 -12.69 -2.35
C THR A 15 6.98 -11.85 -2.40
N ILE A 16 6.85 -10.54 -2.57
CA ILE A 16 7.96 -9.58 -2.58
C ILE A 16 7.69 -8.45 -1.57
N GLU A 17 8.76 -7.83 -1.10
CA GLU A 17 8.67 -6.67 -0.21
C GLU A 17 8.78 -5.37 -1.01
N VAL A 18 7.91 -4.42 -0.68
CA VAL A 18 7.83 -3.11 -1.32
C VAL A 18 7.80 -2.03 -0.25
N VAL A 19 8.34 -0.86 -0.57
CA VAL A 19 8.36 0.27 0.36
C VAL A 19 7.09 1.10 0.18
N VAL A 20 6.45 1.48 1.28
CA VAL A 20 5.26 2.32 1.31
C VAL A 20 5.67 3.78 1.31
N LEU A 21 5.17 4.56 0.34
CA LEU A 21 5.35 6.00 0.26
C LEU A 21 4.18 6.76 0.88
N ASN A 22 2.95 6.28 0.67
CA ASN A 22 1.73 6.87 1.21
C ASN A 22 0.73 5.76 1.53
N LYS A 23 0.11 5.82 2.71
CA LYS A 23 -0.86 4.82 3.15
C LYS A 23 -2.18 5.48 3.49
N ARG A 24 -3.22 5.16 2.70
CA ARG A 24 -4.61 5.57 2.94
C ARG A 24 -5.53 4.37 2.78
N ALA A 25 -6.70 4.42 3.40
CA ALA A 25 -7.69 3.36 3.21
C ALA A 25 -8.24 3.32 1.77
N GLU A 26 -8.18 4.43 1.03
CA GLU A 26 -8.66 4.52 -0.35
C GLU A 26 -7.61 4.11 -1.39
N TRP A 27 -6.31 4.25 -1.08
CA TRP A 27 -5.20 3.80 -1.92
C TRP A 27 -3.90 3.75 -1.13
N ILE A 28 -2.93 2.99 -1.61
CA ILE A 28 -1.59 2.91 -1.04
C ILE A 28 -0.58 3.15 -2.17
N ASP A 29 0.27 4.15 -2.02
CA ASP A 29 1.37 4.39 -2.96
C ASP A 29 2.60 3.61 -2.46
N VAL A 30 3.12 2.74 -3.30
CA VAL A 30 4.30 1.91 -3.01
C VAL A 30 5.39 2.14 -4.05
N VAL A 31 6.61 1.75 -3.70
CA VAL A 31 7.74 1.71 -4.62
C VAL A 31 8.41 0.33 -4.59
N LEU A 32 8.62 -0.20 -5.80
CA LEU A 32 9.40 -1.41 -6.05
C LEU A 32 10.83 -1.02 -6.45
N GLY A 33 11.82 -1.72 -5.91
CA GLY A 33 13.24 -1.51 -6.25
C GLY A 33 13.92 -0.44 -5.40
N GLU A 34 15.25 -0.40 -5.49
CA GLU A 34 16.11 0.51 -4.74
C GLU A 34 16.91 1.41 -5.70
N GLY A 35 17.21 2.64 -5.28
CA GLY A 35 18.00 3.59 -6.07
C GLY A 35 17.27 4.20 -7.26
N ILE A 36 17.98 4.38 -8.39
CA ILE A 36 17.47 5.06 -9.60
C ILE A 36 16.49 4.21 -10.42
N HIS A 37 16.48 2.89 -10.20
CA HIS A 37 15.58 1.95 -10.88
C HIS A 37 14.40 1.61 -9.98
N ASN A 38 13.74 2.65 -9.48
CA ASN A 38 12.56 2.51 -8.63
C ASN A 38 11.28 2.75 -9.43
N VAL A 39 10.25 1.95 -9.14
CA VAL A 39 8.98 2.03 -9.86
C VAL A 39 7.89 2.30 -8.85
N LYS A 40 7.22 3.45 -8.98
CA LYS A 40 6.04 3.77 -8.17
C LYS A 40 4.83 3.02 -8.72
N CYS A 41 4.04 2.47 -7.81
CA CYS A 41 2.79 1.80 -8.12
C CYS A 41 1.75 2.23 -7.11
N GLN A 42 0.52 2.48 -7.58
CA GLN A 42 -0.61 2.72 -6.70
C GLN A 42 -1.40 1.42 -6.55
N LEU A 43 -1.71 1.06 -5.30
CA LEU A 43 -2.56 -0.07 -4.95
C LEU A 43 -3.96 0.47 -4.62
N ILE A 44 -4.98 -0.05 -5.29
CA ILE A 44 -6.39 0.33 -5.14
C ILE A 44 -7.13 -0.83 -4.47
N PRO A 45 -8.00 -0.57 -3.47
CA PRO A 45 -8.77 -1.62 -2.84
C PRO A 45 -9.66 -2.33 -3.86
N THR A 46 -9.75 -3.65 -3.76
CA THR A 46 -10.69 -4.46 -4.54
C THR A 46 -12.12 -4.07 -4.22
N ARG A 47 -13.08 -4.42 -5.10
CA ARG A 47 -14.51 -4.10 -4.91
C ARG A 47 -15.08 -4.66 -3.59
N ASN A 48 -14.55 -5.79 -3.13
CA ASN A 48 -14.93 -6.40 -1.85
C ASN A 48 -14.13 -5.85 -0.64
N GLY A 49 -13.16 -4.96 -0.86
CA GLY A 49 -12.38 -4.32 0.19
C GLY A 49 -11.46 -5.25 0.97
N MET A 50 -11.20 -6.47 0.49
CA MET A 50 -10.39 -7.48 1.19
C MET A 50 -8.92 -7.49 0.80
N ALA A 51 -8.55 -6.82 -0.30
CA ALA A 51 -7.18 -6.68 -0.76
C ALA A 51 -7.00 -5.35 -1.49
N TYR A 52 -5.74 -4.99 -1.76
CA TYR A 52 -5.39 -3.89 -2.67
C TYR A 52 -4.63 -4.44 -3.86
N VAL A 53 -4.94 -3.95 -5.05
CA VAL A 53 -4.36 -4.42 -6.31
C VAL A 53 -3.71 -3.25 -7.03
N GLY A 54 -2.53 -3.49 -7.61
CA GLY A 54 -1.86 -2.53 -8.48
C GLY A 54 -1.11 -3.23 -9.60
N LYS A 55 -0.67 -2.45 -10.58
CA LYS A 55 0.07 -2.96 -11.74
C LYS A 55 1.44 -2.32 -11.81
N VAL A 56 2.49 -3.14 -11.80
CA VAL A 56 3.88 -2.71 -11.91
C VAL A 56 4.55 -3.45 -13.05
N MET A 57 5.19 -2.72 -13.98
CA MET A 57 5.92 -3.31 -15.10
C MET A 57 5.10 -4.36 -15.89
N GLY A 58 3.81 -4.12 -16.08
CA GLY A 58 2.92 -5.04 -16.80
C GLY A 58 2.33 -6.18 -15.96
N ARG A 59 2.78 -6.37 -14.72
CA ARG A 59 2.37 -7.46 -13.81
C ARG A 59 1.47 -6.96 -12.69
N GLU A 60 0.48 -7.76 -12.32
CA GLU A 60 -0.37 -7.47 -11.17
C GLU A 60 0.33 -7.83 -9.86
N ILE A 61 0.17 -6.96 -8.86
CA ILE A 61 0.58 -7.19 -7.48
C ILE A 61 -0.60 -6.98 -6.55
N VAL A 62 -0.72 -7.84 -5.55
CA VAL A 62 -1.84 -7.90 -4.62
C VAL A 62 -1.32 -7.80 -3.20
N TYR A 63 -1.81 -6.82 -2.46
CA TYR A 63 -1.64 -6.71 -1.03
C TYR A 63 -2.87 -7.29 -0.32
N GLU A 64 -2.73 -8.46 0.28
CA GLU A 64 -3.82 -9.18 0.95
C GLU A 64 -4.10 -8.60 2.35
N ARG A 65 -4.61 -7.36 2.37
CA ARG A 65 -5.12 -6.69 3.57
C ARG A 65 -6.45 -6.02 3.28
N SER A 66 -7.38 -6.15 4.23
CA SER A 66 -8.65 -5.47 4.12
C SER A 66 -8.52 -3.98 4.39
N ARG A 67 -9.44 -3.21 3.82
CA ARG A 67 -9.53 -1.76 4.02
C ARG A 67 -9.61 -1.38 5.50
N GLU A 68 -10.36 -2.16 6.28
CA GLU A 68 -10.53 -1.94 7.73
C GLU A 68 -9.22 -2.16 8.48
N GLN A 69 -8.46 -3.20 8.13
CA GLN A 69 -7.15 -3.46 8.72
C GLN A 69 -6.15 -2.35 8.38
N VAL A 70 -6.14 -1.88 7.13
CA VAL A 70 -5.31 -0.75 6.71
C VAL A 70 -5.69 0.53 7.45
N GLN A 71 -6.98 0.82 7.61
CA GLN A 71 -7.44 1.96 8.39
C GLN A 71 -7.03 1.85 9.87
N ALA A 72 -7.17 0.67 10.48
CA ALA A 72 -6.73 0.44 11.85
C ALA A 72 -5.21 0.57 12.01
N ASP A 73 -4.41 0.17 11.02
CA ASP A 73 -2.96 0.42 11.01
C ASP A 73 -2.65 1.92 10.94
N ILE A 74 -3.34 2.66 10.07
CA ILE A 74 -3.19 4.12 9.96
C ILE A 74 -3.54 4.79 11.29
N ASP A 75 -4.66 4.40 11.90
CA ASP A 75 -5.13 4.96 13.17
C ASP A 75 -4.15 4.68 14.32
N ARG A 76 -3.50 3.51 14.31
CA ARG A 76 -2.46 3.14 15.28
C ARG A 76 -1.16 3.92 15.09
N LEU A 77 -0.74 4.10 13.84
CA LEU A 77 0.52 4.78 13.49
C LEU A 77 0.42 6.30 13.59
N ASN A 78 -0.77 6.87 13.40
CA ASN A 78 -0.98 8.30 13.46
C ASN A 78 -2.40 8.69 13.91
N PRO A 79 -2.65 8.79 15.23
CA PRO A 79 -3.93 9.26 15.76
C PRO A 79 -4.27 10.72 15.38
N ALA A 80 -3.32 11.49 14.83
CA ALA A 80 -3.54 12.88 14.42
C ALA A 80 -4.21 13.04 13.03
N LEU A 81 -4.34 11.97 12.23
CA LEU A 81 -5.10 12.00 10.96
C LEU A 81 -6.62 12.09 11.17
N ARG A 82 -7.10 11.93 12.41
CA ARG A 82 -8.51 12.11 12.80
C ARG A 82 -9.02 13.55 12.74
N LYS A 83 -8.17 14.56 12.59
CA LYS A 83 -8.64 15.94 12.47
C LYS A 83 -8.84 16.31 11.00
N PRO A 84 -10.09 16.46 10.51
CA PRO A 84 -10.30 17.30 9.34
C PRO A 84 -9.69 18.66 9.67
N ARG A 85 -8.74 19.13 8.87
CA ARG A 85 -8.19 20.47 9.02
C ARG A 85 -9.37 21.46 9.03
N PRO A 86 -9.63 22.19 10.13
CA PRO A 86 -10.56 23.31 10.05
C PRO A 86 -9.94 24.33 9.10
N ARG A 87 -10.74 24.80 8.13
CA ARG A 87 -10.38 25.92 7.25
C ARG A 87 -10.27 27.20 8.06
#